data_AF-A0A971W115-F1
#
_entry.id   AF-A0A971W115-F1
#
_cell.length_a   1.000
_cell.length_b   1.000
_cell.length_c   1.000
_cell.angle_alpha   90.00
_cell.angle_beta   90.00
_cell.angle_gamma   90.00
#
_symmetry.space_group_name_H-M   'P 1'
#
loop_
_entity.id
_entity.type
_entity.pdbx_description
1 polymer ?
#
loop_
_entity_poly.entity_id
_entity_poly.type
_entity_poly.pdbx_seq_one_letter_code
_entity_poly.pdbx_strand_id
1 'polypeptide(L)'
;MKAKRTLTIFLAFLLVFCNAVPVFAQSQWSFEYTGNIVEWRAPHTGTYRIEVRGAGGGASTRYNNSGGKGAYMSGEIHFDAGTRLKILVGQKGEDARESGGGGGGSFVAYYDDNTPITPI
;
A
#
# COMPACT_ATOMS: atom_id res chain seq x y z
N MET A 1 -12.62 4.98 32.52
CA MET A 1 -12.10 3.89 33.37
C MET A 1 -11.53 2.79 32.46
N LYS A 2 -10.43 2.18 32.92
CA LYS A 2 -9.44 1.29 32.27
C LYS A 2 -9.90 0.36 31.12
N ALA A 3 -9.10 0.34 30.06
CA ALA A 3 -8.46 -0.89 29.57
C ALA A 3 -7.12 -0.56 28.86
N LYS A 4 -6.02 -0.65 29.60
CA LYS A 4 -4.67 -0.78 29.03
C LYS A 4 -4.49 -2.23 28.60
N ARG A 5 -4.04 -2.50 27.38
CA ARG A 5 -3.54 -3.82 26.98
C ARG A 5 -2.19 -3.63 26.30
N THR A 6 -1.14 -3.94 27.04
CA THR A 6 0.25 -3.98 26.57
C THR A 6 0.72 -5.42 26.73
N LEU A 7 1.20 -6.03 25.66
CA LEU A 7 1.95 -7.27 25.69
C LEU A 7 3.18 -7.06 24.82
N THR A 8 4.33 -6.90 25.49
CA THR A 8 5.65 -6.70 24.89
C THR A 8 6.39 -8.03 24.93
N ILE A 9 6.90 -8.49 23.79
CA ILE A 9 7.85 -9.61 23.71
C ILE A 9 9.08 -9.09 22.97
N PHE A 10 10.17 -8.87 23.71
CA PHE A 10 11.50 -8.62 23.14
C PHE A 10 12.24 -9.96 23.05
N LEU A 11 12.67 -10.35 21.85
CA LEU A 11 13.70 -11.37 21.67
C LEU A 11 14.76 -10.88 20.67
N ALA A 12 15.87 -10.41 21.24
CA ALA A 12 17.26 -10.34 20.75
C ALA A 12 17.64 -9.53 19.47
N PHE A 13 18.33 -8.41 19.72
CA PHE A 13 19.67 -8.03 19.19
C PHE A 13 19.82 -7.43 17.76
N LEU A 14 19.71 -6.09 17.63
CA LEU A 14 20.85 -5.18 17.35
C LEU A 14 20.36 -3.70 17.41
N LEU A 15 21.16 -2.85 18.05
CA LEU A 15 20.92 -1.43 18.34
C LEU A 15 20.77 -0.55 17.09
N VAL A 16 19.61 0.08 16.91
CA VAL A 16 19.51 1.47 16.42
C VAL A 16 18.53 2.22 17.31
N PHE A 17 19.06 3.00 18.24
CA PHE A 17 18.32 4.10 18.86
C PHE A 17 18.12 5.17 17.80
N CYS A 18 16.94 5.23 17.19
CA CYS A 18 16.45 6.46 16.59
C CYS A 18 15.17 6.85 17.34
N ASN A 19 15.24 8.04 17.92
CA ASN A 19 14.34 8.62 18.92
C ASN A 19 12.85 8.36 18.68
N ALA A 20 12.16 8.07 19.78
CA ALA A 20 10.73 7.96 19.88
C ALA A 20 10.00 9.18 19.29
N VAL A 21 9.59 9.06 18.03
CA VAL A 21 8.25 9.53 17.69
C VAL A 21 7.30 8.49 18.26
N PRO A 22 6.36 8.85 19.16
CA PRO A 22 5.25 7.98 19.44
C PRO A 22 4.50 7.83 18.13
N VAL A 23 4.75 6.75 17.38
CA VAL A 23 3.81 6.31 16.36
C VAL A 23 2.57 5.94 17.16
N PHE A 24 1.66 6.90 17.27
CA PHE A 24 0.26 6.63 17.56
C PHE A 24 -0.11 5.40 16.75
N ALA A 25 -0.71 4.40 17.40
CA ALA A 25 -1.19 3.20 16.76
C ALA A 25 -2.24 3.57 15.70
N GLN A 26 -1.78 4.01 14.53
CA GLN A 26 -2.59 4.24 13.38
C GLN A 26 -2.83 2.84 12.81
N SER A 27 -4.09 2.42 12.77
CA SER A 27 -4.47 1.20 12.07
C SER A 27 -4.15 1.41 10.58
N GLN A 28 -2.98 0.97 10.14
CA GLN A 28 -2.56 1.03 8.74
C GLN A 28 -2.78 -0.35 8.10
N TRP A 29 -3.43 -0.36 6.94
CA TRP A 29 -3.53 -1.54 6.08
C TRP A 29 -2.60 -1.35 4.88
N SER A 30 -1.74 -2.34 4.63
CA SER A 30 -0.84 -2.38 3.47
C SER A 30 -1.20 -3.56 2.58
N PHE A 31 -1.27 -3.31 1.27
CA PHE A 31 -1.52 -4.32 0.25
C PHE A 31 -0.32 -4.39 -0.67
N GLU A 32 0.26 -5.58 -0.79
CA GLU A 32 1.39 -5.86 -1.67
C GLU A 32 0.92 -6.56 -2.95
N TYR A 33 1.81 -6.68 -3.93
CA TYR A 33 1.51 -7.42 -5.15
C TYR A 33 1.28 -8.91 -4.86
N THR A 34 0.09 -9.41 -5.19
CA THR A 34 -0.29 -10.84 -5.04
C THR A 34 -0.64 -11.52 -6.37
N GLY A 35 -0.64 -10.78 -7.47
CA GLY A 35 -1.17 -11.23 -8.76
C GLY A 35 -2.70 -11.34 -8.83
N ASN A 36 -3.42 -11.01 -7.75
CA ASN A 36 -4.87 -11.13 -7.66
C ASN A 36 -5.50 -9.85 -7.10
N ILE A 37 -6.81 -9.69 -7.33
CA ILE A 37 -7.59 -8.64 -6.68
C ILE A 37 -7.83 -9.04 -5.22
N VAL A 38 -7.54 -8.13 -4.30
CA VAL A 38 -7.78 -8.29 -2.86
C VAL A 38 -9.03 -7.51 -2.48
N GLU A 39 -9.89 -8.14 -1.69
CA GLU A 39 -11.04 -7.48 -1.09
C GLU A 39 -10.68 -6.89 0.27
N TRP A 40 -11.13 -5.66 0.53
CA TRP A 40 -11.04 -5.05 1.85
C TRP A 40 -12.40 -4.50 2.28
N ARG A 41 -12.67 -4.51 3.58
CA ARG A 41 -13.89 -3.97 4.17
C ARG A 41 -13.56 -2.97 5.26
N ALA A 42 -14.17 -1.79 5.20
CA ALA A 42 -14.03 -0.75 6.21
C ALA A 42 -14.55 -1.26 7.58
N PRO A 43 -13.70 -1.33 8.63
CA PRO A 43 -14.13 -1.84 9.92
C PRO A 43 -15.03 -0.86 10.68
N HIS A 44 -14.85 0.44 10.44
CA HIS A 44 -15.55 1.51 11.14
C HIS A 44 -15.93 2.64 10.18
N THR A 45 -17.00 3.38 10.49
CA THR A 45 -17.33 4.60 9.75
C THR A 45 -16.30 5.68 10.08
N GLY A 46 -15.79 6.39 9.06
CA GLY A 46 -14.83 7.46 9.26
C GLY A 46 -14.09 7.86 7.99
N THR A 47 -13.18 8.82 8.13
CA THR A 47 -12.31 9.27 7.05
C THR A 47 -11.03 8.44 7.04
N TYR A 48 -10.70 7.89 5.87
CA TYR A 48 -9.51 7.08 5.63
C TYR A 48 -8.59 7.82 4.68
N ARG A 49 -7.31 7.88 5.03
CA ARG A 49 -6.27 8.29 4.09
C ARG A 49 -5.89 7.10 3.23
N ILE A 50 -6.01 7.27 1.92
CA ILE A 50 -5.64 6.25 0.93
C ILE A 50 -4.35 6.71 0.26
N GLU A 51 -3.38 5.80 0.17
CA GLU A 51 -2.13 6.00 -0.56
C GLU A 51 -1.98 4.86 -1.56
N VAL A 52 -1.93 5.19 -2.85
CA VAL A 52 -1.80 4.23 -3.94
C VAL A 52 -0.49 4.48 -4.67
N ARG A 53 0.30 3.41 -4.80
CA ARG A 53 1.56 3.40 -5.55
C ARG A 53 1.45 2.41 -6.69
N GLY A 54 1.60 2.88 -7.93
CA GLY A 54 1.84 2.03 -9.09
C GLY A 54 3.19 1.34 -8.97
N ALA A 55 3.35 0.22 -9.66
CA ALA A 55 4.60 -0.51 -9.66
C ALA A 55 5.67 0.19 -10.52
N GLY A 56 6.92 0.04 -10.12
CA GLY A 56 8.06 0.51 -10.92
C GLY A 56 8.27 -0.34 -12.17
N GLY A 57 8.91 0.25 -13.17
CA GLY A 57 9.40 -0.47 -14.34
C GLY A 57 10.54 -1.45 -14.01
N GLY A 58 10.85 -2.31 -14.98
CA GLY A 58 12.04 -3.14 -14.95
C GLY A 58 13.30 -2.34 -15.26
N ALA A 59 14.42 -2.79 -14.70
CA ALA A 59 15.74 -2.27 -14.93
C ALA A 59 16.34 -2.81 -16.23
N SER A 60 17.26 -2.02 -16.79
CA SER A 60 18.21 -2.48 -17.79
C SER A 60 19.48 -2.96 -17.10
N THR A 61 19.79 -4.25 -17.23
CA THR A 61 20.97 -4.83 -16.57
C THR A 61 22.28 -4.49 -17.30
N ARG A 62 22.25 -4.26 -18.62
CA ARG A 62 23.45 -3.84 -19.38
C ARG A 62 23.86 -2.41 -19.07
N TYR A 63 22.89 -1.50 -18.97
CA TYR A 63 23.16 -0.08 -18.73
C TYR A 63 23.08 0.30 -17.24
N ASN A 64 22.84 -0.69 -16.38
CA ASN A 64 22.66 -0.53 -14.94
C ASN A 64 21.66 0.58 -14.59
N ASN A 65 20.59 0.68 -15.38
CA ASN A 65 19.58 1.72 -15.26
C ASN A 65 18.34 1.14 -14.57
N SER A 66 17.88 1.80 -13.51
CA SER A 66 16.65 1.40 -12.82
C SER A 66 15.43 1.72 -13.67
N GLY A 67 14.38 0.89 -13.54
CA GLY A 67 13.10 1.20 -14.15
C GLY A 67 12.50 2.49 -13.60
N GLY A 68 11.61 3.10 -14.38
CA GLY A 68 10.86 4.28 -13.95
C GLY A 68 10.08 4.00 -12.65
N LYS A 69 9.93 5.03 -11.80
CA LYS A 69 9.09 4.93 -10.61
C LYS A 69 7.62 4.84 -11.03
N GLY A 70 6.83 4.06 -10.30
CA GLY A 70 5.38 4.03 -10.50
C GLY A 70 4.69 5.31 -10.02
N ALA A 71 3.47 5.55 -10.50
CA ALA A 71 2.68 6.71 -10.11
C ALA A 71 2.32 6.67 -8.61
N TYR A 72 2.24 7.83 -7.98
CA TYR A 72 1.80 7.97 -6.60
C TYR A 72 0.56 8.87 -6.53
N MET A 73 -0.42 8.43 -5.76
CA MET A 73 -1.65 9.17 -5.50
C MET A 73 -2.01 9.01 -4.02
N SER A 74 -2.48 10.09 -3.40
CA SER A 74 -2.99 10.06 -2.04
C SER A 74 -4.11 11.06 -1.85
N GLY A 75 -5.02 10.75 -0.93
CA GLY A 75 -6.08 11.65 -0.52
C GLY A 75 -6.94 11.03 0.56
N GLU A 76 -7.97 11.75 0.97
CA GLU A 76 -8.85 11.34 2.07
C GLU A 76 -10.27 11.07 1.58
N ILE A 77 -10.86 9.98 2.07
CA ILE A 77 -12.20 9.56 1.68
C ILE A 77 -12.97 9.09 2.90
N HIS A 78 -14.24 9.50 3.00
CA HIS A 78 -15.14 9.01 4.02
C HIS A 78 -15.75 7.67 3.60
N PHE A 79 -15.65 6.67 4.47
CA PHE A 79 -16.31 5.38 4.29
C PHE A 79 -17.25 5.11 5.45
N ASP A 80 -18.41 4.53 5.12
CA ASP A 80 -19.27 3.89 6.12
C ASP A 80 -18.72 2.52 6.52
N ALA A 81 -18.95 2.13 7.78
CA ALA A 81 -18.63 0.80 8.26
C ALA A 81 -19.25 -0.27 7.35
N GLY A 82 -18.44 -1.24 6.95
CA GLY A 82 -18.87 -2.31 6.06
C GLY A 82 -18.70 -2.00 4.57
N THR A 83 -18.33 -0.78 4.17
CA THR A 83 -17.97 -0.45 2.78
C THR A 83 -16.91 -1.43 2.27
N ARG A 84 -17.11 -2.00 1.08
CA ARG A 84 -16.21 -2.98 0.47
C ARG A 84 -15.46 -2.39 -0.70
N LEU A 85 -14.17 -2.66 -0.77
CA LEU A 85 -13.28 -2.22 -1.83
C LEU A 85 -12.63 -3.42 -2.52
N LYS A 86 -12.36 -3.26 -3.81
CA LYS A 86 -11.45 -4.09 -4.61
C LYS A 86 -10.14 -3.34 -4.74
N ILE A 87 -9.05 -4.02 -4.41
CA ILE A 87 -7.70 -3.48 -4.45
C ILE A 87 -6.88 -4.34 -5.39
N LEU A 88 -6.28 -3.72 -6.39
CA LEU A 88 -5.34 -4.35 -7.30
C LEU A 88 -4.01 -3.62 -7.18
N VAL A 89 -2.95 -4.36 -6.90
CA VAL A 89 -1.60 -3.81 -6.86
C VAL A 89 -0.89 -4.18 -8.15
N GLY A 90 -0.22 -3.21 -8.77
CA GLY A 90 0.52 -3.41 -10.00
C GLY A 90 1.75 -4.31 -9.80
N GLN A 91 2.12 -5.04 -10.84
CA GLN A 91 3.35 -5.83 -10.86
C GLN A 91 4.54 -4.98 -11.30
N LYS A 92 5.72 -5.21 -10.69
CA LYS A 92 6.97 -4.60 -11.19
C LYS A 92 7.23 -5.10 -12.61
N GLY A 93 7.72 -4.21 -13.47
CA GLY A 93 8.20 -4.57 -14.79
C GLY A 93 9.38 -5.56 -14.73
N GLU A 94 9.44 -6.45 -15.72
CA GLU A 94 10.51 -7.44 -15.84
C GLU A 94 11.85 -6.76 -16.17
N ASP A 95 12.91 -7.16 -15.47
CA ASP A 95 14.25 -6.69 -15.78
C ASP A 95 14.74 -7.37 -17.06
N ALA A 96 15.44 -6.62 -17.90
CA ALA A 96 15.96 -7.16 -19.15
C ALA A 96 17.35 -6.61 -19.45
N ARG A 97 18.05 -7.26 -20.38
CA ARG A 97 19.42 -6.87 -20.75
C ARG A 97 19.47 -5.44 -21.29
N GLU A 98 18.63 -5.11 -22.27
CA GLU A 98 18.67 -3.82 -22.95
C GLU A 98 17.56 -2.89 -22.43
N SER A 99 16.29 -3.32 -22.52
CA SER A 99 15.11 -2.50 -22.17
C SER A 99 14.20 -3.26 -21.23
N GLY A 100 14.10 -2.81 -19.97
CA GLY A 100 13.18 -3.38 -18.99
C GLY A 100 11.71 -3.14 -19.34
N GLY A 101 10.84 -4.01 -18.86
CA GLY A 101 9.39 -3.94 -19.07
C GLY A 101 8.71 -2.80 -18.30
N GLY A 102 7.53 -2.38 -18.75
CA GLY A 102 6.70 -1.41 -18.02
C GLY A 102 6.15 -1.99 -16.71
N GLY A 103 6.01 -1.14 -15.69
CA GLY A 103 5.34 -1.50 -14.44
C GLY A 103 3.82 -1.39 -14.56
N GLY A 104 3.10 -2.25 -13.83
CA GLY A 104 1.63 -2.24 -13.77
C GLY A 104 1.05 -1.12 -12.89
N GLY A 105 -0.17 -0.70 -13.21
CA GLY A 105 -0.94 0.23 -12.39
C GLY A 105 -1.53 -0.43 -11.15
N SER A 106 -1.70 0.36 -10.08
CA SER A 106 -2.43 -0.04 -8.89
C SER A 106 -3.75 0.73 -8.83
N PHE A 107 -4.83 0.04 -8.44
CA PHE A 107 -6.18 0.56 -8.48
C PHE A 107 -6.94 0.20 -7.21
N VAL A 108 -7.82 1.11 -6.82
CA VAL A 108 -8.81 0.89 -5.77
C VAL A 108 -10.17 1.24 -6.36
N ALA A 109 -11.15 0.37 -6.19
CA ALA A 109 -12.50 0.57 -6.68
C ALA A 109 -13.52 0.07 -5.66
N TYR A 110 -14.73 0.61 -5.71
CA TYR A 110 -15.84 0.06 -4.94
C TYR A 110 -16.16 -1.36 -5.40
N TYR A 111 -16.48 -2.24 -4.44
CA TYR A 111 -16.69 -3.65 -4.74
C TYR A 111 -17.91 -3.89 -5.63
N ASP A 112 -19.00 -3.17 -5.35
CA ASP A 112 -20.33 -3.49 -5.88
C ASP A 112 -20.50 -3.05 -7.34
N ASP A 113 -19.87 -1.94 -7.76
CA ASP A 113 -20.06 -1.33 -9.08
C ASP A 113 -18.75 -1.12 -9.87
N ASN A 114 -17.59 -1.40 -9.28
CA ASN A 114 -16.26 -1.12 -9.83
C ASN A 114 -16.00 0.37 -10.12
N THR A 115 -16.75 1.29 -9.50
CA THR A 115 -16.47 2.72 -9.62
C THR A 115 -15.07 2.99 -9.06
N PRO A 116 -14.14 3.57 -9.84
CA PRO A 116 -12.80 3.88 -9.38
C PRO A 116 -12.84 4.85 -8.21
N ILE A 117 -12.00 4.60 -7.21
CA ILE A 117 -11.80 5.53 -6.13
C ILE A 117 -10.76 6.56 -6.56
N THR A 118 -11.19 7.81 -6.60
CA THR A 118 -10.32 8.97 -6.81
C THR A 118 -10.21 9.73 -5.49
N PRO A 119 -9.10 9.56 -4.75
CA PRO A 119 -8.82 10.38 -3.59
C PRO A 119 -8.77 11.86 -4.01
N ILE A 120 -9.52 12.69 -3.29
CA ILE A 120 -9.53 14.15 -3.44
C ILE A 120 -8.61 14.82 -2.42
#